data_AF-A0AA44XXJ2-F1
#
_entry.id   AF-A0AA44XXJ2-F1
#
_cell.length_a   1.000
_cell.length_b   1.000
_cell.length_c   1.000
_cell.angle_alpha   90.00
_cell.angle_beta   90.00
_cell.angle_gamma   90.00
#
_symmetry.space_group_name_H-M   'P 1'
#
loop_
_entity.id
_entity.type
_entity.pdbx_description
1 polymer ?
#
loop_
_entity_poly.entity_id
_entity_poly.type
_entity_poly.pdbx_seq_one_letter_code
_entity_poly.pdbx_strand_id
1 'polypeptide(L)'
;MSTPHAVANQAPRGRPPRTAVAMPYFTSQDPALMRALSNRDPLGFLPIWSAFARRLVPNVASPVGQINGIRAVLLILWLSNQREIEAALFKGKDARRHFFRLMEGLIEYWLMSSGRAYCYGANTLNASGDAFALTIQSGKTVANGLYQYYRGTCRRAGFVDNDWLVSGEIGAALQAQWSPAATRALIAALDAPLADSRVPLVPARHLDGSKLAQALERVFAPDMLLDLFRTRLFGEPAQRALANRFATLQAGTDAMSFHQIIEALKSEPPPGLEVSKPQLDREVQCVLDCEPFLIVMQDVFDVLRALGGRELGAVAGTLAAWMDDMARRARAFGKLDGELDTERMRQLQRLAATLAVGGAQANAAMRRDALVAFLRELVEFHQRCMAERGRDPLVMIEGTRLVTLVPGDRDPQEAYERLESGTPWINDYYFRTTSRLYGQVFGDGR
;
A
#
# COMPACT_ATOMS: atom_id res chain seq x y z
N MET A 1 -25.29 55.50 30.32
CA MET A 1 -25.24 54.35 31.25
C MET A 1 -26.28 53.35 30.80
N SER A 2 -26.05 52.10 30.45
CA SER A 2 -24.87 51.36 30.00
C SER A 2 -25.43 50.25 29.11
N THR A 3 -24.71 49.99 28.02
CA THR A 3 -24.94 48.97 27.00
C THR A 3 -24.97 47.53 27.55
N PRO A 4 -25.88 46.65 27.07
CA PRO A 4 -25.76 45.21 27.24
C PRO A 4 -24.77 44.64 26.21
N HIS A 5 -23.86 43.79 26.68
CA HIS A 5 -22.88 43.07 25.87
C HIS A 5 -23.54 42.18 24.82
N ALA A 6 -23.18 42.41 23.55
CA ALA A 6 -23.45 41.52 22.45
C ALA A 6 -22.64 40.21 22.59
N VAL A 7 -23.34 39.09 22.72
CA VAL A 7 -22.76 37.75 22.55
C VAL A 7 -22.57 37.53 21.06
N ALA A 8 -21.32 37.58 20.60
CA ALA A 8 -20.97 37.26 19.22
C ALA A 8 -21.23 35.76 18.98
N ASN A 9 -22.24 35.46 18.17
CA ASN A 9 -22.43 34.17 17.52
C ASN A 9 -21.21 33.87 16.64
N GLN A 10 -20.25 33.11 17.17
CA GLN A 10 -19.24 32.48 16.34
C GLN A 10 -19.91 31.37 15.53
N ALA A 11 -19.92 31.58 14.21
CA ALA A 11 -20.29 30.58 13.22
C ALA A 11 -19.61 29.23 13.50
N PRO A 12 -20.26 28.09 13.18
CA PRO A 12 -19.62 26.80 13.29
C PRO A 12 -18.38 26.80 12.38
N ARG A 13 -17.20 26.78 13.00
CA ARG A 13 -15.93 26.61 12.30
C ARG A 13 -16.08 25.35 11.45
N GLY A 14 -16.05 25.56 10.13
CA GLY A 14 -16.19 24.50 9.15
C GLY A 14 -15.27 23.35 9.52
N ARG A 15 -15.83 22.15 9.63
CA ARG A 15 -15.04 20.92 9.60
C ARG A 15 -14.11 21.04 8.38
N PRO A 16 -12.80 20.83 8.51
CA PRO A 16 -11.99 20.61 7.32
C PRO A 16 -12.63 19.45 6.55
N PRO A 17 -12.67 19.50 5.21
CA PRO A 17 -13.21 18.40 4.44
C PRO A 17 -12.51 17.14 4.91
N ARG A 18 -13.29 16.12 5.30
CA ARG A 18 -12.78 14.76 5.39
C ARG A 18 -12.34 14.43 3.97
N THR A 19 -11.08 14.69 3.64
CA THR A 19 -10.40 13.89 2.64
C THR A 19 -10.37 12.50 3.26
N ALA A 20 -11.44 11.75 3.01
CA ALA A 20 -11.36 10.31 3.06
C ALA A 20 -10.21 9.99 2.10
N VAL A 21 -9.03 9.75 2.66
CA VAL A 21 -7.98 9.06 1.92
C VAL A 21 -8.64 7.72 1.61
N ALA A 22 -9.21 7.62 0.41
CA ALA A 22 -9.65 6.37 -0.15
C ALA A 22 -8.38 5.53 -0.23
N MET A 23 -8.11 4.80 0.85
CA MET A 23 -7.00 3.88 0.92
C MET A 23 -7.21 2.92 -0.26
N PRO A 24 -6.25 2.81 -1.18
CA PRO A 24 -6.41 1.93 -2.32
C PRO A 24 -6.77 0.53 -1.81
N TYR A 25 -7.65 -0.13 -2.56
CA TYR A 25 -8.20 -1.46 -2.23
C TYR A 25 -7.09 -2.49 -1.89
N PHE A 26 -5.87 -2.23 -2.39
CA PHE A 26 -4.66 -3.04 -2.29
C PHE A 26 -3.71 -2.64 -1.15
N THR A 27 -4.20 -2.06 -0.06
CA THR A 27 -3.42 -1.95 1.20
C THR A 27 -3.27 -3.31 1.94
N SER A 28 -3.41 -4.42 1.22
CA SER A 28 -3.38 -5.79 1.71
C SER A 28 -1.95 -6.29 1.94
N GLN A 29 -1.84 -7.25 2.86
CA GLN A 29 -0.62 -7.95 3.18
C GLN A 29 -0.07 -8.68 1.96
N ASP A 30 1.24 -8.55 1.75
CA ASP A 30 2.00 -9.26 0.73
C ASP A 30 1.93 -10.79 0.96
N PRO A 31 1.49 -11.59 -0.03
CA PRO A 31 1.39 -13.03 0.10
C PRO A 31 2.74 -13.74 0.34
N ALA A 32 3.86 -13.11 0.01
CA ALA A 32 5.19 -13.60 0.40
C ALA A 32 5.50 -13.38 1.90
N LEU A 33 4.56 -12.82 2.67
CA LEU A 33 4.69 -12.47 4.09
C LEU A 33 3.56 -12.95 4.99
N MET A 34 2.51 -13.62 4.46
CA MET A 34 1.53 -14.51 5.13
C MET A 34 0.27 -14.68 4.25
N ARG A 35 -0.48 -15.78 4.47
CA ARG A 35 -1.66 -16.22 3.69
C ARG A 35 -2.73 -15.12 3.51
N ALA A 36 -3.29 -15.04 2.30
CA ALA A 36 -4.36 -14.13 1.92
C ALA A 36 -5.68 -14.45 2.67
N LEU A 37 -5.88 -13.82 3.83
CA LEU A 37 -7.08 -13.97 4.68
C LEU A 37 -8.01 -12.75 4.65
N SER A 38 -7.82 -11.82 3.71
CA SER A 38 -8.53 -10.53 3.69
C SER A 38 -9.77 -10.53 2.79
N ASN A 39 -10.88 -9.99 3.31
CA ASN A 39 -12.11 -9.68 2.54
C ASN A 39 -11.90 -8.52 1.52
N ARG A 40 -10.73 -7.89 1.49
CA ARG A 40 -10.45 -6.68 0.67
C ARG A 40 -10.15 -6.96 -0.80
N ASP A 41 -10.05 -8.22 -1.23
CA ASP A 41 -9.78 -8.57 -2.62
C ASP A 41 -10.65 -9.76 -3.06
N PRO A 42 -12.00 -9.62 -3.12
CA PRO A 42 -12.92 -10.73 -3.36
C PRO A 42 -12.75 -11.41 -4.72
N LEU A 43 -11.97 -10.82 -5.62
CA LEU A 43 -11.73 -11.28 -6.99
C LEU A 43 -10.27 -11.71 -7.23
N GLY A 44 -9.42 -11.69 -6.19
CA GLY A 44 -8.06 -12.23 -6.29
C GLY A 44 -7.16 -11.46 -7.27
N PHE A 45 -7.33 -10.15 -7.41
CA PHE A 45 -6.57 -9.32 -8.32
C PHE A 45 -5.16 -9.00 -7.82
N LEU A 46 -4.96 -8.99 -6.50
CA LEU A 46 -3.70 -8.53 -5.90
C LEU A 46 -2.47 -9.26 -6.49
N PRO A 47 -2.45 -10.60 -6.63
CA PRO A 47 -1.29 -11.31 -7.19
C PRO A 47 -1.01 -10.92 -8.64
N ILE A 48 -2.04 -10.74 -9.46
CA ILE A 48 -1.91 -10.40 -10.89
C ILE A 48 -1.39 -8.99 -11.06
N TRP A 49 -2.08 -8.02 -10.45
CA TRP A 49 -1.71 -6.62 -10.53
C TRP A 49 -0.30 -6.40 -9.94
N SER A 50 0.01 -7.03 -8.80
CA SER A 50 1.34 -6.93 -8.18
C SER A 50 2.44 -7.50 -9.06
N ALA A 51 2.21 -8.59 -9.80
CA ALA A 51 3.22 -9.17 -10.68
C ALA A 51 3.68 -8.18 -11.77
N PHE A 52 2.76 -7.40 -12.32
CA PHE A 52 3.10 -6.37 -13.32
C PHE A 52 3.68 -5.11 -12.66
N ALA A 53 3.05 -4.60 -11.61
CA ALA A 53 3.51 -3.40 -10.93
C ALA A 53 4.92 -3.54 -10.34
N ARG A 54 5.30 -4.75 -9.91
CA ARG A 54 6.64 -5.04 -9.38
C ARG A 54 7.73 -5.01 -10.44
N ARG A 55 7.40 -5.09 -11.72
CA ARG A 55 8.39 -4.89 -12.80
C ARG A 55 8.85 -3.43 -12.82
N LEU A 56 7.93 -2.49 -12.55
CA LEU A 56 8.20 -1.05 -12.51
C LEU A 56 8.71 -0.57 -11.14
N VAL A 57 8.13 -1.08 -10.06
CA VAL A 57 8.45 -0.69 -8.67
C VAL A 57 8.72 -1.97 -7.86
N PRO A 58 9.93 -2.54 -7.96
CA PRO A 58 10.20 -3.86 -7.39
C PRO A 58 10.12 -3.85 -5.86
N ASN A 59 10.73 -2.88 -5.19
CA ASN A 59 11.01 -3.00 -3.75
C ASN A 59 10.05 -2.20 -2.85
N VAL A 60 9.51 -1.07 -3.31
CA VAL A 60 8.68 -0.16 -2.50
C VAL A 60 7.23 -0.65 -2.36
N ALA A 61 6.61 -0.49 -1.19
CA ALA A 61 5.21 -0.85 -0.93
C ALA A 61 4.33 0.37 -0.61
N SER A 62 3.02 0.26 -0.87
CA SER A 62 2.00 1.32 -0.74
C SER A 62 2.07 2.23 0.49
N PRO A 63 2.35 1.74 1.70
CA PRO A 63 2.23 2.57 2.89
C PRO A 63 3.59 3.12 3.34
N VAL A 64 4.67 2.84 2.60
CA VAL A 64 6.06 3.19 2.93
C VAL A 64 6.36 4.61 2.46
N GLY A 65 5.75 5.61 3.11
CA GLY A 65 5.90 7.02 2.71
C GLY A 65 7.15 7.74 3.23
N GLN A 66 7.90 7.14 4.16
CA GLN A 66 8.98 7.82 4.88
C GLN A 66 10.25 6.97 4.99
N ILE A 67 11.41 7.52 4.61
CA ILE A 67 12.68 6.81 4.72
C ILE A 67 13.04 6.46 6.18
N ASN A 68 12.59 7.31 7.13
CA ASN A 68 12.75 7.07 8.55
C ASN A 68 12.02 5.79 9.02
N GLY A 69 10.93 5.40 8.37
CA GLY A 69 10.26 4.14 8.69
C GLY A 69 11.09 2.93 8.27
N ILE A 70 11.80 3.03 7.14
CA ILE A 70 12.76 2.00 6.71
C ILE A 70 13.92 1.92 7.72
N ARG A 71 14.52 3.07 8.09
CA ARG A 71 15.59 3.13 9.11
C ARG A 71 15.14 2.52 10.43
N ALA A 72 13.93 2.85 10.90
CA ALA A 72 13.37 2.35 12.14
C ALA A 72 13.22 0.82 12.12
N VAL A 73 12.64 0.23 11.06
CA VAL A 73 12.54 -1.24 10.95
C VAL A 73 13.93 -1.89 10.99
N LEU A 74 14.90 -1.35 10.27
CA LEU A 74 16.27 -1.89 10.26
C LEU A 74 16.92 -1.81 11.64
N LEU A 75 16.80 -0.67 12.32
CA LEU A 75 17.32 -0.51 13.68
C LEU A 75 16.68 -1.50 14.65
N ILE A 76 15.35 -1.63 14.63
CA ILE A 76 14.63 -2.53 15.54
C ILE A 76 15.02 -3.98 15.31
N LEU A 77 15.06 -4.43 14.05
CA LEU A 77 15.46 -5.80 13.71
C LEU A 77 16.91 -6.07 14.12
N TRP A 78 17.83 -5.15 13.83
CA TRP A 78 19.23 -5.27 14.22
C TRP A 78 19.38 -5.35 15.75
N LEU A 79 18.70 -4.48 16.51
CA LEU A 79 18.71 -4.50 17.98
C LEU A 79 18.11 -5.80 18.54
N SER A 80 17.02 -6.30 17.95
CA SER A 80 16.37 -7.55 18.38
C SER A 80 17.23 -8.80 18.19
N ASN A 81 18.34 -8.70 17.46
CA ASN A 81 19.30 -9.79 17.27
C ASN A 81 20.61 -9.56 18.05
N GLN A 82 20.69 -8.51 18.88
CA GLN A 82 21.84 -8.30 19.77
C GLN A 82 21.74 -9.21 21.00
N ARG A 83 22.82 -9.95 21.28
CA ARG A 83 22.89 -10.90 22.40
C ARG A 83 22.57 -10.26 23.75
N GLU A 84 23.06 -9.05 24.00
CA GLU A 84 22.82 -8.32 25.25
C GLU A 84 21.34 -7.96 25.44
N ILE A 85 20.67 -7.55 24.36
CA ILE A 85 19.23 -7.22 24.37
C ILE A 85 18.39 -8.48 24.53
N GLU A 86 18.70 -9.53 23.77
CA GLU A 86 17.99 -10.81 23.85
C GLU A 86 18.08 -11.42 25.25
N ALA A 87 19.29 -11.47 25.82
CA ALA A 87 19.50 -12.02 27.16
C ALA A 87 18.78 -11.22 28.25
N ALA A 88 18.70 -9.90 28.12
CA ALA A 88 18.05 -9.05 29.12
C ALA A 88 16.51 -9.07 29.01
N LEU A 89 15.97 -8.99 27.79
CA LEU A 89 14.57 -8.64 27.58
C LEU A 89 13.68 -9.80 27.11
N PHE A 90 14.22 -10.88 26.50
CA PHE A 90 13.39 -11.85 25.78
C PHE A 90 13.12 -13.13 26.59
N LYS A 91 12.18 -13.04 27.53
CA LYS A 91 11.82 -14.12 28.47
C LYS A 91 10.67 -15.03 27.98
N GLY A 92 10.29 -14.96 26.70
CA GLY A 92 9.19 -15.76 26.16
C GLY A 92 8.99 -15.66 24.65
N LYS A 93 8.14 -16.53 24.09
CA LYS A 93 7.92 -16.70 22.64
C LYS A 93 7.50 -15.43 21.90
N ASP A 94 6.75 -14.54 22.56
CA ASP A 94 6.21 -13.31 21.96
C ASP A 94 7.08 -12.07 22.27
N ALA A 95 8.17 -12.23 23.01
CA ALA A 95 8.97 -11.10 23.51
C ALA A 95 9.55 -10.23 22.38
N ARG A 96 10.03 -10.84 21.29
CA ARG A 96 10.51 -10.10 20.10
C ARG A 96 9.42 -9.25 19.46
N ARG A 97 8.18 -9.75 19.40
CA ARG A 97 7.04 -8.99 18.85
C ARG A 97 6.65 -7.83 19.78
N HIS A 98 6.65 -8.07 21.08
CA HIS A 98 6.40 -7.04 22.09
C HIS A 98 7.49 -5.96 22.10
N PHE A 99 8.76 -6.35 21.95
CA PHE A 99 9.89 -5.45 21.79
C PHE A 99 9.72 -4.56 20.56
N PHE A 100 9.39 -5.16 19.40
CA PHE A 100 9.16 -4.40 18.18
C PHE A 100 8.07 -3.33 18.38
N ARG A 101 6.96 -3.71 19.01
CA ARG A 101 5.84 -2.82 19.32
C ARG A 101 6.25 -1.63 20.18
N LEU A 102 7.00 -1.87 21.26
CA LEU A 102 7.45 -0.80 22.16
C LEU A 102 8.49 0.10 21.49
N MET A 103 9.42 -0.48 20.75
CA MET A 103 10.41 0.25 19.98
C MET A 103 9.79 1.13 18.89
N GLU A 104 8.74 0.64 18.22
CA GLU A 104 7.99 1.42 17.24
C GLU A 104 7.46 2.71 17.88
N GLY A 105 6.77 2.61 19.02
CA GLY A 105 6.26 3.79 19.71
C GLY A 105 7.34 4.72 20.26
N LEU A 106 8.46 4.15 20.75
CA LEU A 106 9.61 4.93 21.21
C LEU A 106 10.22 5.77 20.07
N ILE A 107 10.47 5.15 18.92
CA ILE A 107 11.09 5.80 17.75
C ILE A 107 10.13 6.81 17.12
N GLU A 108 8.85 6.46 16.95
CA GLU A 108 7.85 7.37 16.38
C GLU A 108 7.64 8.61 17.26
N TYR A 109 7.63 8.44 18.59
CA TYR A 109 7.64 9.59 19.51
C TYR A 109 8.92 10.41 19.37
N TRP A 110 10.10 9.76 19.33
CA TRP A 110 11.36 10.48 19.19
C TRP A 110 11.40 11.32 17.90
N LEU A 111 11.03 10.73 16.75
CA LEU A 111 10.94 11.43 15.46
C LEU A 111 10.04 12.66 15.55
N MET A 112 8.85 12.51 16.13
CA MET A 112 7.90 13.60 16.34
C MET A 112 8.49 14.71 17.23
N SER A 113 9.04 14.35 18.38
CA SER A 113 9.62 15.31 19.35
C SER A 113 10.85 16.03 18.82
N SER A 114 11.61 15.40 17.91
CA SER A 114 12.79 15.99 17.26
C SER A 114 12.46 16.75 15.96
N GLY A 115 11.18 16.96 15.64
CA GLY A 115 10.75 17.67 14.43
C GLY A 115 11.04 16.93 13.12
N ARG A 116 11.34 15.62 13.18
CA ARG A 116 11.65 14.78 12.03
C ARG A 116 10.37 14.14 11.49
N ALA A 117 10.35 13.85 10.19
CA ALA A 117 9.23 13.17 9.57
C ALA A 117 9.04 11.76 10.19
N TYR A 118 7.94 11.59 10.91
CA TYR A 118 7.49 10.32 11.50
C TYR A 118 6.51 9.60 10.56
N CYS A 119 6.25 8.31 10.80
CA CYS A 119 5.63 7.42 9.80
C CYS A 119 4.15 7.15 10.08
N TYR A 120 3.79 6.82 11.32
CA TYR A 120 2.42 6.50 11.71
C TYR A 120 1.89 7.25 12.93
N GLY A 121 0.55 7.26 13.03
CA GLY A 121 -0.21 7.65 14.21
C GLY A 121 -0.01 9.08 14.71
N ALA A 122 0.21 10.00 13.76
CA ALA A 122 0.13 11.46 13.93
C ALA A 122 -0.97 11.87 14.91
N ASN A 123 -2.19 11.39 14.72
CA ASN A 123 -3.33 11.78 15.54
C ASN A 123 -3.19 11.37 17.01
N THR A 124 -2.58 10.20 17.29
CA THR A 124 -2.41 9.73 18.68
C THR A 124 -1.21 10.41 19.35
N LEU A 125 -0.11 10.57 18.61
CA LEU A 125 1.09 11.25 19.07
C LEU A 125 0.83 12.75 19.32
N ASN A 126 0.24 13.45 18.34
CA ASN A 126 -0.07 14.89 18.44
C ASN A 126 -1.11 15.20 19.51
N ALA A 127 -2.11 14.32 19.72
CA ALA A 127 -3.13 14.55 20.75
C ALA A 127 -2.59 14.36 22.17
N SER A 128 -1.59 13.50 22.35
CA SER A 128 -1.08 13.12 23.67
C SER A 128 0.19 13.88 24.07
N GLY A 129 0.98 14.37 23.10
CA GLY A 129 2.25 15.04 23.35
C GLY A 129 3.15 14.23 24.28
N ASP A 130 3.68 14.87 25.33
CA ASP A 130 4.55 14.24 26.33
C ASP A 130 3.85 13.22 27.23
N ALA A 131 2.52 13.19 27.24
CA ALA A 131 1.74 12.17 27.94
C ALA A 131 1.55 10.89 27.10
N PHE A 132 2.15 10.81 25.91
CA PHE A 132 2.09 9.60 25.09
C PHE A 132 2.66 8.39 25.82
N ALA A 133 1.88 7.31 25.84
CA ALA A 133 2.21 6.07 26.52
C ALA A 133 1.73 4.86 25.72
N LEU A 134 2.48 3.76 25.77
CA LEU A 134 2.12 2.51 25.13
C LEU A 134 2.50 1.29 25.98
N THR A 135 1.74 0.22 25.84
CA THR A 135 1.99 -1.09 26.46
C THR A 135 2.20 -2.15 25.39
N ILE A 136 2.69 -3.32 25.78
CA ILE A 136 2.78 -4.49 24.89
C ILE A 136 1.43 -4.98 24.38
N GLN A 137 0.30 -4.51 24.90
CA GLN A 137 -1.05 -4.84 24.40
C GLN A 137 -1.64 -3.77 23.48
N SER A 138 -0.92 -2.66 23.26
CA SER A 138 -1.40 -1.54 22.45
C SER A 138 -1.59 -1.98 20.98
N GLY A 139 -2.83 -1.94 20.48
CA GLY A 139 -3.20 -2.41 19.14
C GLY A 139 -3.35 -1.33 18.06
N LYS A 140 -2.98 -0.07 18.35
CA LYS A 140 -3.15 1.07 17.43
C LYS A 140 -2.05 1.15 16.37
N THR A 141 -2.22 2.01 15.36
CA THR A 141 -1.31 2.15 14.20
C THR A 141 0.13 2.55 14.54
N VAL A 142 0.39 3.16 15.70
CA VAL A 142 1.76 3.46 16.22
C VAL A 142 2.45 2.21 16.79
N ALA A 143 1.72 1.13 17.02
CA ALA A 143 2.19 -0.04 17.78
C ALA A 143 2.25 -1.32 16.91
N ASN A 144 2.09 -1.19 15.59
CA ASN A 144 2.13 -2.28 14.59
C ASN A 144 2.30 -1.77 13.14
N GLY A 145 2.31 -0.47 12.88
CA GLY A 145 2.36 0.10 11.54
C GLY A 145 3.70 -0.16 10.85
N LEU A 146 4.83 0.10 11.52
CA LEU A 146 6.15 -0.18 10.95
C LEU A 146 6.31 -1.68 10.64
N TYR A 147 5.94 -2.53 11.61
CA TYR A 147 6.00 -3.98 11.43
C TYR A 147 5.16 -4.43 10.23
N GLN A 148 3.91 -3.95 10.12
CA GLN A 148 3.00 -4.41 9.09
C GLN A 148 3.40 -3.92 7.68
N TYR A 149 3.86 -2.68 7.56
CA TYR A 149 3.89 -1.97 6.29
C TYR A 149 5.31 -1.78 5.72
N TYR A 150 6.33 -1.60 6.56
CA TYR A 150 7.69 -1.29 6.11
C TYR A 150 8.56 -2.52 5.91
N ARG A 151 8.34 -3.59 6.69
CA ARG A 151 9.16 -4.82 6.65
C ARG A 151 9.28 -5.44 5.26
N GLY A 152 8.22 -5.37 4.45
CA GLY A 152 8.21 -5.94 3.11
C GLY A 152 9.11 -5.18 2.14
N THR A 153 9.22 -3.86 2.30
CA THR A 153 10.18 -3.06 1.52
C THR A 153 11.61 -3.32 1.96
N CYS A 154 11.87 -3.44 3.26
CA CYS A 154 13.20 -3.81 3.77
C CYS A 154 13.68 -5.15 3.21
N ARG A 155 12.82 -6.18 3.23
CA ARG A 155 13.16 -7.50 2.71
C ARG A 155 13.41 -7.49 1.19
N ARG A 156 12.52 -6.87 0.40
CA ARG A 156 12.67 -6.82 -1.06
C ARG A 156 13.89 -6.04 -1.52
N ALA A 157 14.23 -4.96 -0.83
CA ALA A 157 15.45 -4.21 -1.11
C ALA A 157 16.74 -4.93 -0.64
N GLY A 158 16.64 -6.17 -0.12
CA GLY A 158 17.79 -6.92 0.37
C GLY A 158 18.45 -6.31 1.60
N PHE A 159 17.74 -5.46 2.34
CA PHE A 159 18.22 -4.92 3.62
C PHE A 159 18.07 -5.93 4.75
N VAL A 160 17.15 -6.89 4.57
CA VAL A 160 16.80 -7.93 5.52
C VAL A 160 16.61 -9.24 4.76
N ASP A 161 17.08 -10.36 5.32
CA ASP A 161 16.92 -11.68 4.74
C ASP A 161 15.58 -12.36 5.09
N ASN A 162 15.44 -13.64 4.74
CA ASN A 162 14.23 -14.43 5.01
C ASN A 162 14.03 -14.76 6.50
N ASP A 163 15.10 -14.71 7.29
CA ASP A 163 15.10 -14.95 8.74
C ASP A 163 14.96 -13.65 9.53
N TRP A 164 14.66 -12.55 8.84
CA TRP A 164 14.52 -11.21 9.42
C TRP A 164 15.81 -10.63 10.01
N LEU A 165 16.96 -11.09 9.52
CA LEU A 165 18.27 -10.57 9.89
C LEU A 165 18.67 -9.44 8.95
N VAL A 166 19.20 -8.37 9.54
CA VAL A 166 19.68 -7.19 8.80
C VAL A 166 20.99 -7.54 8.10
N SER A 167 21.15 -7.07 6.85
CA SER A 167 22.34 -7.34 6.06
C SER A 167 23.63 -6.82 6.72
N GLY A 168 24.76 -7.47 6.42
CA GLY A 168 26.04 -7.20 7.11
C GLY A 168 26.50 -5.74 7.03
N GLU A 169 26.36 -5.08 5.88
CA GLU A 169 26.75 -3.66 5.71
C GLU A 169 25.87 -2.72 6.54
N ILE A 170 24.56 -2.97 6.60
CA ILE A 170 23.63 -2.18 7.42
C ILE A 170 23.93 -2.43 8.90
N GLY A 171 24.13 -3.70 9.28
CA GLY A 171 24.50 -4.07 10.64
C GLY A 171 25.80 -3.40 11.09
N ALA A 172 26.82 -3.35 10.24
CA ALA A 172 28.08 -2.66 10.51
C ALA A 172 27.89 -1.14 10.64
N ALA A 173 27.11 -0.52 9.76
CA ALA A 173 26.79 0.90 9.83
C ALA A 173 26.04 1.24 11.13
N LEU A 174 25.02 0.46 11.50
CA LEU A 174 24.26 0.65 12.74
C LEU A 174 25.15 0.47 13.98
N GLN A 175 25.99 -0.57 13.98
CA GLN A 175 26.93 -0.84 15.06
C GLN A 175 27.90 0.32 15.31
N ALA A 176 28.36 1.00 14.25
CA ALA A 176 29.23 2.17 14.37
C ALA A 176 28.55 3.37 15.05
N GLN A 177 27.22 3.49 14.95
CA GLN A 177 26.46 4.62 15.51
C GLN A 177 25.85 4.31 16.90
N TRP A 178 25.75 3.03 17.24
CA TRP A 178 25.07 2.56 18.45
C TRP A 178 26.06 2.12 19.56
N SER A 179 26.15 2.94 20.61
CA SER A 179 27.08 2.70 21.73
C SER A 179 26.53 1.71 22.77
N PRO A 180 27.39 1.01 23.54
CA PRO A 180 26.95 0.18 24.67
C PRO A 180 26.14 0.94 25.73
N ALA A 181 26.42 2.25 25.91
CA ALA A 181 25.64 3.09 26.81
C ALA A 181 24.19 3.29 26.34
N ALA A 182 23.98 3.33 25.02
CA ALA A 182 22.64 3.39 24.43
C ALA A 182 21.90 2.06 24.61
N THR A 183 22.59 0.91 24.47
CA THR A 183 22.03 -0.41 24.76
C THR A 183 21.54 -0.51 26.21
N ARG A 184 22.35 -0.09 27.19
CA ARG A 184 21.94 -0.09 28.60
C ARG A 184 20.76 0.84 28.87
N ALA A 185 20.77 2.05 28.29
CA ALA A 185 19.65 2.99 28.41
C ALA A 185 18.36 2.40 27.81
N LEU A 186 18.46 1.68 26.69
CA LEU A 186 17.33 1.02 26.06
C LEU A 186 16.78 -0.13 26.91
N ILE A 187 17.64 -1.00 27.43
CA ILE A 187 17.24 -2.09 28.33
C ILE A 187 16.50 -1.52 29.55
N ALA A 188 17.04 -0.46 30.17
CA ALA A 188 16.40 0.20 31.30
C ALA A 188 15.03 0.80 30.97
N ALA A 189 14.85 1.31 29.74
CA ALA A 189 13.56 1.84 29.30
C ALA A 189 12.51 0.75 29.03
N LEU A 190 12.93 -0.46 28.62
CA LEU A 190 12.04 -1.51 28.14
C LEU A 190 11.82 -2.69 29.09
N ASP A 191 12.70 -2.91 30.09
CA ASP A 191 12.64 -4.10 30.96
C ASP A 191 11.28 -4.23 31.66
N ALA A 192 10.82 -3.18 32.37
CA ALA A 192 9.53 -3.23 33.06
C ALA A 192 8.33 -3.28 32.10
N PRO A 193 8.23 -2.43 31.05
CA PRO A 193 7.11 -2.52 30.08
C PRO A 193 7.02 -3.85 29.32
N LEU A 194 8.15 -4.54 29.10
CA LEU A 194 8.16 -5.87 28.46
C LEU A 194 7.78 -6.99 29.44
N ALA A 195 8.14 -6.85 30.72
CA ALA A 195 7.83 -7.85 31.74
C ALA A 195 6.36 -7.81 32.19
N ASP A 196 5.72 -6.63 32.21
CA ASP A 196 4.33 -6.47 32.67
C ASP A 196 3.52 -5.58 31.72
N SER A 197 2.45 -6.14 31.14
CA SER A 197 1.56 -5.42 30.23
C SER A 197 0.82 -4.22 30.84
N ARG A 198 0.77 -4.14 32.17
CA ARG A 198 0.15 -3.02 32.90
C ARG A 198 1.10 -1.83 33.04
N VAL A 199 2.40 -2.04 32.85
CA VAL A 199 3.41 -0.99 32.93
C VAL A 199 3.56 -0.35 31.55
N PRO A 200 3.15 0.92 31.36
CA PRO A 200 3.34 1.59 30.10
C PRO A 200 4.79 2.06 29.92
N LEU A 201 5.29 1.96 28.70
CA LEU A 201 6.41 2.78 28.23
C LEU A 201 5.90 4.21 28.02
N VAL A 202 6.59 5.17 28.64
CA VAL A 202 6.36 6.61 28.44
C VAL A 202 7.63 7.19 27.81
N PRO A 203 7.73 7.27 26.47
CA PRO A 203 8.96 7.63 25.77
C PRO A 203 9.64 8.92 26.26
N ALA A 204 8.86 9.96 26.57
CA ALA A 204 9.36 11.24 27.07
C ALA A 204 10.34 11.11 28.25
N ARG A 205 10.07 10.18 29.17
CA ARG A 205 10.88 9.95 30.39
C ARG A 205 12.25 9.35 30.11
N HIS A 206 12.44 8.76 28.95
CA HIS A 206 13.65 7.99 28.61
C HIS A 206 14.49 8.65 27.53
N LEU A 207 13.97 9.67 26.85
CA LEU A 207 14.61 10.27 25.69
C LEU A 207 15.35 11.58 26.01
N ASP A 208 14.84 12.43 26.88
CA ASP A 208 15.45 13.74 27.17
C ASP A 208 16.91 13.63 27.63
N GLY A 209 17.82 14.31 26.92
CA GLY A 209 19.27 14.29 27.16
C GLY A 209 19.97 12.91 27.12
N SER A 210 19.24 11.84 26.82
CA SER A 210 19.69 10.47 27.05
C SER A 210 20.71 9.97 26.02
N LYS A 211 21.49 8.95 26.41
CA LYS A 211 22.36 8.22 25.47
C LYS A 211 21.56 7.50 24.37
N LEU A 212 20.30 7.18 24.65
CA LEU A 212 19.37 6.60 23.70
C LEU A 212 19.00 7.62 22.61
N ALA A 213 18.57 8.82 22.98
CA ALA A 213 18.27 9.89 22.01
C ALA A 213 19.51 10.30 21.19
N GLN A 214 20.69 10.37 21.80
CA GLN A 214 21.95 10.64 21.07
C GLN A 214 22.26 9.56 20.03
N ALA A 215 21.95 8.28 20.31
CA ALA A 215 22.13 7.21 19.34
C ALA A 215 21.09 7.27 18.22
N LEU A 216 19.83 7.58 18.54
CA LEU A 216 18.78 7.82 17.54
C LEU A 216 19.15 8.97 16.62
N GLU A 217 19.67 10.08 17.15
CA GLU A 217 20.10 11.23 16.34
C GLU A 217 21.13 10.82 15.28
N ARG A 218 22.11 9.98 15.64
CA ARG A 218 23.11 9.45 14.70
C ARG A 218 22.51 8.45 13.69
N VAL A 219 21.66 7.53 14.14
CA VAL A 219 21.05 6.52 13.25
C VAL A 219 20.08 7.15 12.24
N PHE A 220 19.42 8.24 12.62
CA PHE A 220 18.47 8.96 11.77
C PHE A 220 19.07 10.20 11.11
N ALA A 221 20.39 10.39 11.17
CA ALA A 221 21.07 11.44 10.44
C ALA A 221 20.74 11.35 8.92
N PRO A 222 20.60 12.47 8.20
CA PRO A 222 20.15 12.47 6.81
C PRO A 222 20.98 11.59 5.87
N ASP A 223 22.29 11.55 6.08
CA ASP A 223 23.31 10.79 5.35
C ASP A 223 23.37 9.30 5.74
N MET A 224 22.83 8.94 6.91
CA MET A 224 22.89 7.56 7.41
C MET A 224 22.14 6.59 6.47
N LEU A 225 22.86 5.56 6.00
CA LEU A 225 22.42 4.54 5.04
C LEU A 225 22.01 5.08 3.66
N LEU A 226 22.30 6.35 3.35
CA LEU A 226 21.78 7.02 2.16
C LEU A 226 22.21 6.33 0.87
N ASP A 227 23.48 5.94 0.75
CA ASP A 227 23.99 5.25 -0.44
C ASP A 227 23.39 3.85 -0.61
N LEU A 228 23.13 3.13 0.49
CA LEU A 228 22.44 1.84 0.45
C LEU A 228 20.98 2.00 0.00
N PHE A 229 20.30 3.07 0.43
CA PHE A 229 18.96 3.39 -0.04
C PHE A 229 18.96 3.77 -1.52
N ARG A 230 19.89 4.62 -1.96
CA ARG A 230 20.03 5.00 -3.38
C ARG A 230 20.23 3.79 -4.27
N THR A 231 21.06 2.83 -3.82
CA THR A 231 21.47 1.69 -4.64
C THR A 231 20.46 0.54 -4.66
N ARG A 232 19.70 0.30 -3.58
CA ARG A 232 18.85 -0.90 -3.49
C ARG A 232 17.35 -0.64 -3.41
N LEU A 233 16.90 0.55 -3.01
CA LEU A 233 15.47 0.80 -2.76
C LEU A 233 14.64 0.87 -4.05
N PHE A 234 15.25 1.29 -5.16
CA PHE A 234 14.54 1.56 -6.43
C PHE A 234 14.80 0.52 -7.52
N GLY A 235 15.44 -0.61 -7.17
CA GLY A 235 15.78 -1.66 -8.12
C GLY A 235 16.93 -1.27 -9.06
N GLU A 236 16.87 -1.81 -10.27
CA GLU A 236 17.82 -1.65 -11.36
C GLU A 236 17.85 -0.21 -11.91
N PRO A 237 18.88 0.18 -12.67
CA PRO A 237 19.02 1.53 -13.22
C PRO A 237 17.77 2.03 -13.96
N ALA A 238 17.10 1.16 -14.73
CA ALA A 238 15.85 1.48 -15.44
C ALA A 238 14.71 1.90 -14.52
N GLN A 239 14.47 1.12 -13.46
CA GLN A 239 13.42 1.39 -12.47
C GLN A 239 13.73 2.64 -11.64
N ARG A 240 15.02 2.87 -11.33
CA ARG A 240 15.47 4.07 -10.65
C ARG A 240 15.27 5.33 -11.49
N ALA A 241 15.62 5.30 -12.77
CA ALA A 241 15.41 6.44 -13.66
C ALA A 241 13.91 6.68 -13.93
N LEU A 242 13.09 5.61 -13.95
CA LEU A 242 11.63 5.74 -13.92
C LEU A 242 11.15 6.45 -12.64
N ALA A 243 11.63 6.03 -11.46
CA ALA A 243 11.31 6.67 -10.18
C ALA A 243 11.71 8.16 -10.15
N ASN A 244 12.88 8.49 -10.70
CA ASN A 244 13.33 9.88 -10.87
C ASN A 244 12.34 10.69 -11.70
N ARG A 245 11.98 10.18 -12.89
CA ARG A 245 11.08 10.87 -13.81
C ARG A 245 9.71 11.07 -13.19
N PHE A 246 9.17 10.08 -12.47
CA PHE A 246 7.95 10.26 -11.70
C PHE A 246 8.06 11.34 -10.62
N ALA A 247 9.20 11.42 -9.92
CA ALA A 247 9.45 12.48 -8.94
C ALA A 247 9.51 13.87 -9.59
N THR A 248 10.19 13.99 -10.74
CA THR A 248 10.26 15.25 -11.51
C THR A 248 8.89 15.71 -11.99
N LEU A 249 8.10 14.80 -12.59
CA LEU A 249 6.76 15.12 -13.10
C LEU A 249 5.80 15.52 -11.97
N GLN A 250 5.92 14.93 -10.79
CA GLN A 250 5.11 15.31 -9.62
C GLN A 250 5.54 16.61 -8.95
N ALA A 251 6.76 17.10 -9.18
CA ALA A 251 7.25 18.36 -8.64
C ALA A 251 6.75 19.59 -9.43
N GLY A 252 6.15 19.39 -10.61
CA GLY A 252 5.48 20.44 -11.38
C GLY A 252 4.27 21.00 -10.62
N THR A 253 4.04 22.31 -10.74
CA THR A 253 3.06 23.08 -9.95
C THR A 253 1.59 22.71 -10.19
N ASP A 254 1.29 21.93 -11.23
CA ASP A 254 -0.03 21.35 -11.45
C ASP A 254 0.05 19.84 -11.23
N ALA A 255 -0.81 19.30 -10.36
CA ALA A 255 -0.89 17.87 -10.11
C ALA A 255 -1.29 17.14 -11.41
N MET A 256 -0.31 16.64 -12.15
CA MET A 256 -0.54 15.86 -13.36
C MET A 256 -1.37 14.61 -13.00
N SER A 257 -2.41 14.35 -13.79
CA SER A 257 -3.10 13.06 -13.75
C SER A 257 -2.15 11.93 -14.10
N PHE A 258 -2.42 10.73 -13.59
CA PHE A 258 -1.60 9.56 -13.90
C PHE A 258 -1.47 9.32 -15.42
N HIS A 259 -2.54 9.54 -16.18
CA HIS A 259 -2.50 9.41 -17.64
C HIS A 259 -1.51 10.40 -18.27
N GLN A 260 -1.51 11.67 -17.85
CA GLN A 260 -0.54 12.67 -18.32
C GLN A 260 0.89 12.29 -17.95
N ILE A 261 1.10 11.71 -16.77
CA ILE A 261 2.42 11.22 -16.34
C ILE A 261 2.89 10.07 -17.25
N ILE A 262 2.02 9.12 -17.58
CA ILE A 262 2.36 8.01 -18.48
C ILE A 262 2.62 8.50 -19.90
N GLU A 263 1.82 9.43 -20.43
CA GLU A 263 2.08 10.00 -21.75
C GLU A 263 3.40 10.78 -21.78
N ALA A 264 3.71 11.53 -20.72
CA ALA A 264 5.00 12.20 -20.56
C ALA A 264 6.20 11.24 -20.39
N LEU A 265 5.96 10.00 -19.96
CA LEU A 265 6.97 8.93 -19.92
C LEU A 265 7.22 8.31 -21.30
N LYS A 266 6.18 8.22 -22.13
CA LYS A 266 6.29 7.72 -23.51
C LYS A 266 6.99 8.72 -24.43
N SER A 267 6.70 10.02 -24.27
CA SER A 267 7.17 11.07 -25.18
C SER A 267 8.65 11.46 -24.99
N GLU A 268 9.17 11.39 -23.77
CA GLU A 268 10.53 11.85 -23.44
C GLU A 268 11.28 10.78 -22.64
N PRO A 269 12.25 10.07 -23.24
CA PRO A 269 13.04 9.11 -22.48
C PRO A 269 13.93 9.83 -21.45
N PRO A 270 14.08 9.28 -20.23
CA PRO A 270 15.02 9.83 -19.26
C PRO A 270 16.45 9.76 -19.82
N PRO A 271 17.30 10.78 -19.58
CA PRO A 271 18.70 10.74 -19.98
C PRO A 271 19.40 9.50 -19.41
N GLY A 272 20.16 8.78 -20.24
CA GLY A 272 20.94 7.59 -19.83
C GLY A 272 20.17 6.27 -19.77
N LEU A 273 18.95 6.21 -20.32
CA LEU A 273 18.15 4.98 -20.43
C LEU A 273 17.98 4.45 -21.86
N GLU A 274 18.79 4.88 -22.84
CA GLU A 274 18.57 4.49 -24.25
C GLU A 274 18.54 2.97 -24.46
N VAL A 275 19.34 2.22 -23.69
CA VAL A 275 19.46 0.76 -23.79
C VAL A 275 18.30 0.03 -23.11
N SER A 276 17.79 0.55 -21.99
CA SER A 276 16.72 -0.10 -21.20
C SER A 276 15.31 0.38 -21.55
N LYS A 277 15.18 1.39 -22.42
CA LYS A 277 13.90 1.96 -22.84
C LYS A 277 12.90 0.93 -23.39
N PRO A 278 13.26 0.02 -24.31
CA PRO A 278 12.29 -0.94 -24.86
C PRO A 278 11.67 -1.84 -23.79
N GLN A 279 12.46 -2.22 -22.79
CA GLN A 279 11.99 -3.02 -21.66
C GLN A 279 11.05 -2.22 -20.76
N LEU A 280 11.42 -0.99 -20.41
CA LEU A 280 10.61 -0.12 -19.57
C LEU A 280 9.27 0.24 -20.24
N ASP A 281 9.29 0.56 -21.53
CA ASP A 281 8.09 0.85 -22.32
C ASP A 281 7.16 -0.37 -22.35
N ARG A 282 7.72 -1.58 -22.51
CA ARG A 282 6.96 -2.84 -22.42
C ARG A 282 6.33 -3.02 -21.03
N GLU A 283 7.08 -2.80 -19.96
CA GLU A 283 6.59 -2.96 -18.60
C GLU A 283 5.47 -1.96 -18.27
N VAL A 284 5.62 -0.70 -18.69
CA VAL A 284 4.57 0.33 -18.57
C VAL A 284 3.33 -0.09 -19.36
N GLN A 285 3.53 -0.54 -20.61
CA GLN A 285 2.43 -1.00 -21.46
C GLN A 285 1.70 -2.20 -20.84
N CYS A 286 2.42 -3.13 -20.19
CA CYS A 286 1.79 -4.25 -19.48
C CYS A 286 0.82 -3.78 -18.39
N VAL A 287 1.18 -2.75 -17.62
CA VAL A 287 0.28 -2.22 -16.58
C VAL A 287 -0.89 -1.47 -17.22
N LEU A 288 -0.67 -0.73 -18.31
CA LEU A 288 -1.72 -0.03 -19.07
C LEU A 288 -2.74 -0.99 -19.72
N ASP A 289 -2.29 -2.15 -20.17
CA ASP A 289 -3.17 -3.19 -20.71
C ASP A 289 -3.85 -4.00 -19.58
N CYS A 290 -3.25 -4.07 -18.39
CA CYS A 290 -3.74 -4.85 -17.25
C CYS A 290 -4.82 -4.12 -16.45
N GLU A 291 -4.51 -2.95 -15.91
CA GLU A 291 -5.31 -2.28 -14.88
C GLU A 291 -6.74 -1.91 -15.34
N PRO A 292 -6.97 -1.39 -16.56
CA PRO A 292 -8.31 -1.02 -16.99
C PRO A 292 -9.32 -2.17 -16.99
N PHE A 293 -8.89 -3.39 -17.28
CA PHE A 293 -9.78 -4.55 -17.23
C PHE A 293 -10.06 -5.02 -15.80
N LEU A 294 -9.08 -4.91 -14.88
CA LEU A 294 -9.32 -5.18 -13.47
C LEU A 294 -10.33 -4.20 -12.87
N ILE A 295 -10.33 -2.93 -13.31
CA ILE A 295 -11.35 -1.93 -12.97
C ILE A 295 -12.73 -2.39 -13.45
N VAL A 296 -12.85 -2.82 -14.72
CA VAL A 296 -14.12 -3.36 -15.24
C VAL A 296 -14.64 -4.51 -14.39
N MET A 297 -13.77 -5.46 -14.06
CA MET A 297 -14.14 -6.61 -13.24
C MET A 297 -14.62 -6.19 -11.84
N GLN A 298 -13.94 -5.24 -11.20
CA GLN A 298 -14.32 -4.72 -9.88
C GLN A 298 -15.64 -3.96 -9.93
N ASP A 299 -15.80 -3.05 -10.90
CA ASP A 299 -16.97 -2.18 -11.01
C ASP A 299 -18.22 -2.99 -11.38
N VAL A 300 -18.10 -3.94 -12.30
CA VAL A 300 -19.20 -4.85 -12.62
C VAL A 300 -19.55 -5.73 -11.41
N PHE A 301 -18.56 -6.18 -10.64
CA PHE A 301 -18.82 -6.92 -9.40
C PHE A 301 -19.54 -6.08 -8.33
N ASP A 302 -19.16 -4.80 -8.19
CA ASP A 302 -19.83 -3.88 -7.27
C ASP A 302 -21.27 -3.59 -7.73
N VAL A 303 -21.52 -3.47 -9.04
CA VAL A 303 -22.87 -3.36 -9.62
C VAL A 303 -23.70 -4.63 -9.37
N LEU A 304 -23.12 -5.82 -9.55
CA LEU A 304 -23.79 -7.07 -9.19
C LEU A 304 -24.20 -7.03 -7.71
N ARG A 305 -23.28 -6.69 -6.80
CA ARG A 305 -23.61 -6.57 -5.36
C ARG A 305 -24.74 -5.60 -5.07
N ALA A 306 -24.77 -4.45 -5.75
CA ALA A 306 -25.80 -3.44 -5.56
C ALA A 306 -27.17 -3.85 -6.11
N LEU A 307 -27.21 -4.65 -7.19
CA LEU A 307 -28.44 -5.06 -7.87
C LEU A 307 -28.94 -6.46 -7.45
N GLY A 308 -28.64 -6.86 -6.21
CA GLY A 308 -29.16 -8.08 -5.59
C GLY A 308 -30.65 -8.33 -5.80
N GLY A 309 -31.03 -9.58 -6.08
CA GLY A 309 -32.41 -10.00 -6.30
C GLY A 309 -32.95 -9.75 -7.72
N ARG A 310 -32.17 -9.14 -8.61
CA ARG A 310 -32.54 -8.95 -10.03
C ARG A 310 -32.16 -10.16 -10.88
N GLU A 311 -32.80 -10.29 -12.03
CA GLU A 311 -32.38 -11.26 -13.05
C GLU A 311 -31.09 -10.81 -13.75
N LEU A 312 -30.21 -11.77 -14.08
CA LEU A 312 -28.92 -11.49 -14.70
C LEU A 312 -29.05 -10.71 -16.01
N GLY A 313 -30.10 -11.02 -16.80
CA GLY A 313 -30.38 -10.30 -18.04
C GLY A 313 -30.81 -8.84 -17.84
N ALA A 314 -31.42 -8.51 -16.69
CA ALA A 314 -31.75 -7.12 -16.35
C ALA A 314 -30.49 -6.35 -15.97
N VAL A 315 -29.60 -6.97 -15.18
CA VAL A 315 -28.28 -6.39 -14.84
C VAL A 315 -27.44 -6.16 -16.10
N ALA A 316 -27.41 -7.13 -17.02
CA ALA A 316 -26.76 -6.98 -18.32
C ALA A 316 -27.35 -5.81 -19.12
N GLY A 317 -28.67 -5.60 -19.07
CA GLY A 317 -29.34 -4.45 -19.68
C GLY A 317 -28.86 -3.11 -19.12
N THR A 318 -28.63 -3.01 -17.81
CA THR A 318 -28.05 -1.82 -17.18
C THR A 318 -26.63 -1.56 -17.67
N LEU A 319 -25.80 -2.60 -17.78
CA LEU A 319 -24.39 -2.46 -18.16
C LEU A 319 -24.15 -2.26 -19.67
N ALA A 320 -25.19 -2.45 -20.50
CA ALA A 320 -25.08 -2.43 -21.96
C ALA A 320 -24.55 -1.11 -22.52
N ALA A 321 -24.80 0.02 -21.82
CA ALA A 321 -24.32 1.34 -22.23
C ALA A 321 -22.79 1.42 -22.29
N TRP A 322 -22.07 0.66 -21.46
CA TRP A 322 -20.61 0.67 -21.37
C TRP A 322 -19.94 -0.51 -22.09
N MET A 323 -20.70 -1.28 -22.88
CA MET A 323 -20.20 -2.53 -23.46
C MET A 323 -18.96 -2.33 -24.35
N ASP A 324 -18.91 -1.26 -25.14
CA ASP A 324 -17.79 -1.00 -26.04
C ASP A 324 -16.50 -0.65 -25.28
N ASP A 325 -16.62 0.14 -24.21
CA ASP A 325 -15.50 0.48 -23.32
C ASP A 325 -14.97 -0.74 -22.58
N MET A 326 -15.88 -1.54 -22.01
CA MET A 326 -15.55 -2.80 -21.34
C MET A 326 -14.85 -3.77 -22.29
N ALA A 327 -15.38 -3.97 -23.50
CA ALA A 327 -14.79 -4.85 -24.49
C ALA A 327 -13.43 -4.34 -25.01
N ARG A 328 -13.24 -3.02 -25.12
CA ARG A 328 -11.94 -2.42 -25.48
C ARG A 328 -10.89 -2.72 -24.41
N ARG A 329 -11.22 -2.53 -23.13
CA ARG A 329 -10.32 -2.83 -22.01
C ARG A 329 -10.02 -4.33 -21.91
N ALA A 330 -11.01 -5.18 -22.15
CA ALA A 330 -10.84 -6.63 -22.20
C ALA A 330 -9.88 -7.06 -23.35
N ARG A 331 -10.00 -6.46 -24.55
CA ARG A 331 -9.05 -6.72 -25.65
C ARG A 331 -7.64 -6.25 -25.32
N ALA A 332 -7.48 -5.13 -24.61
CA ALA A 332 -6.17 -4.68 -24.14
C ALA A 332 -5.55 -5.71 -23.20
N PHE A 333 -6.30 -6.18 -22.20
CA PHE A 333 -5.87 -7.25 -21.28
C PHE A 333 -5.50 -8.54 -22.02
N GLY A 334 -6.23 -8.89 -23.09
CA GLY A 334 -5.93 -10.01 -23.98
C GLY A 334 -4.51 -10.03 -24.54
N LYS A 335 -3.88 -8.86 -24.72
CA LYS A 335 -2.49 -8.75 -25.20
C LYS A 335 -1.46 -9.24 -24.19
N LEU A 336 -1.84 -9.40 -22.92
CA LEU A 336 -0.99 -9.91 -21.85
C LEU A 336 -0.91 -11.44 -21.81
N ASP A 337 -1.44 -12.13 -22.83
CA ASP A 337 -1.31 -13.57 -22.93
C ASP A 337 0.17 -13.98 -22.92
N GLY A 338 0.50 -15.01 -22.14
CA GLY A 338 1.88 -15.45 -21.92
C GLY A 338 2.76 -14.54 -21.05
N GLU A 339 2.31 -13.34 -20.64
CA GLU A 339 3.10 -12.46 -19.77
C GLU A 339 3.20 -12.97 -18.31
N LEU A 340 2.21 -13.75 -17.86
CA LEU A 340 2.16 -14.32 -16.52
C LEU A 340 1.51 -15.70 -16.54
N ASP A 341 2.32 -16.76 -16.40
CA ASP A 341 1.84 -18.14 -16.38
C ASP A 341 1.33 -18.55 -15.00
N THR A 342 0.11 -18.11 -14.68
CA THR A 342 -0.60 -18.53 -13.47
C THR A 342 -2.04 -18.88 -13.79
N GLU A 343 -2.62 -19.82 -13.03
CA GLU A 343 -4.02 -20.20 -13.20
C GLU A 343 -4.98 -19.01 -13.06
N ARG A 344 -4.68 -18.10 -12.12
CA ARG A 344 -5.43 -16.86 -11.92
C ARG A 344 -5.41 -15.97 -13.17
N MET A 345 -4.26 -15.84 -13.84
CA MET A 345 -4.13 -15.07 -15.07
C MET A 345 -4.96 -15.69 -16.21
N ARG A 346 -4.88 -17.02 -16.37
CA ARG A 346 -5.66 -17.75 -17.39
C ARG A 346 -7.17 -17.60 -17.18
N GLN A 347 -7.63 -17.62 -15.93
CA GLN A 347 -9.03 -17.35 -15.60
C GLN A 347 -9.46 -15.94 -16.01
N LEU A 348 -8.68 -14.92 -15.68
CA LEU A 348 -8.96 -13.54 -16.10
C LEU A 348 -8.90 -13.36 -17.63
N GLN A 349 -8.00 -14.06 -18.31
CA GLN A 349 -7.94 -14.06 -19.78
C GLN A 349 -9.21 -14.65 -20.41
N ARG A 350 -9.79 -15.71 -19.84
CA ARG A 350 -11.09 -16.26 -20.31
C ARG A 350 -12.24 -15.27 -20.13
N LEU A 351 -12.28 -14.58 -19.00
CA LEU A 351 -13.24 -13.51 -18.74
C LEU A 351 -13.10 -12.36 -19.74
N ALA A 352 -11.85 -11.93 -20.00
CA ALA A 352 -11.55 -10.89 -20.97
C ALA A 352 -11.98 -11.31 -22.38
N ALA A 353 -11.66 -12.53 -22.80
CA ALA A 353 -12.06 -13.07 -24.10
C ALA A 353 -13.60 -13.11 -24.26
N THR A 354 -14.32 -13.52 -23.22
CA THR A 354 -15.80 -13.55 -23.22
C THR A 354 -16.38 -12.16 -23.46
N LEU A 355 -15.88 -11.15 -22.75
CA LEU A 355 -16.36 -9.77 -22.88
C LEU A 355 -15.93 -9.13 -24.20
N ALA A 356 -14.74 -9.46 -24.72
CA ALA A 356 -14.21 -8.90 -25.96
C ALA A 356 -15.08 -9.16 -27.20
N VAL A 357 -15.83 -10.28 -27.22
CA VAL A 357 -16.71 -10.69 -28.33
C VAL A 357 -17.88 -9.72 -28.53
N GLY A 358 -18.37 -9.06 -27.47
CA GLY A 358 -19.51 -8.13 -27.55
C GLY A 358 -19.14 -6.68 -27.90
N GLY A 359 -17.97 -6.43 -28.48
CA GLY A 359 -17.52 -5.06 -28.83
C GLY A 359 -18.33 -4.39 -29.94
N ALA A 360 -17.83 -3.25 -30.44
CA ALA A 360 -18.54 -2.36 -31.37
C ALA A 360 -19.04 -3.00 -32.68
N GLN A 361 -18.46 -4.13 -33.09
CA GLN A 361 -18.86 -4.87 -34.30
C GLN A 361 -19.96 -5.92 -34.05
N ALA A 362 -20.31 -6.19 -32.79
CA ALA A 362 -21.32 -7.16 -32.41
C ALA A 362 -22.74 -6.58 -32.53
N ASN A 363 -23.69 -7.39 -33.00
CA ASN A 363 -25.10 -7.00 -33.00
C ASN A 363 -25.69 -7.02 -31.58
N ALA A 364 -26.88 -6.43 -31.39
CA ALA A 364 -27.50 -6.29 -30.07
C ALA A 364 -27.68 -7.62 -29.31
N ALA A 365 -28.01 -8.71 -30.01
CA ALA A 365 -28.15 -10.04 -29.40
C ALA A 365 -26.80 -10.57 -28.91
N MET A 366 -25.76 -10.52 -29.76
CA MET A 366 -24.40 -10.92 -29.39
C MET A 366 -23.85 -10.12 -28.20
N ARG A 367 -24.12 -8.81 -28.16
CA ARG A 367 -23.70 -7.94 -27.04
C ARG A 367 -24.36 -8.37 -25.74
N ARG A 368 -25.68 -8.61 -25.78
CA ARG A 368 -26.44 -9.10 -24.63
C ARG A 368 -25.94 -10.46 -24.16
N ASP A 369 -25.74 -11.40 -25.08
CA ASP A 369 -25.28 -12.75 -24.77
C ASP A 369 -23.87 -12.75 -24.18
N ALA A 370 -22.95 -11.95 -24.75
CA ALA A 370 -21.60 -11.77 -24.22
C ALA A 370 -21.61 -11.17 -22.80
N LEU A 371 -22.44 -10.17 -22.53
CA LEU A 371 -22.60 -9.62 -21.18
C LEU A 371 -23.14 -10.65 -20.20
N VAL A 372 -24.22 -11.36 -20.55
CA VAL A 372 -24.79 -12.39 -19.67
C VAL A 372 -23.79 -13.50 -19.38
N ALA A 373 -23.04 -13.95 -20.40
CA ALA A 373 -21.98 -14.94 -20.25
C ALA A 373 -20.85 -14.42 -19.34
N PHE A 374 -20.40 -13.18 -19.56
CA PHE A 374 -19.37 -12.54 -18.73
C PHE A 374 -19.82 -12.41 -17.26
N LEU A 375 -21.05 -11.96 -17.00
CA LEU A 375 -21.57 -11.82 -15.64
C LEU A 375 -21.63 -13.17 -14.92
N ARG A 376 -22.04 -14.23 -15.63
CA ARG A 376 -22.06 -15.59 -15.08
C ARG A 376 -20.65 -16.06 -14.73
N GLU A 377 -19.71 -15.96 -15.67
CA GLU A 377 -18.32 -16.35 -15.45
C GLU A 377 -17.65 -15.53 -14.34
N LEU A 378 -17.99 -14.24 -14.20
CA LEU A 378 -17.49 -13.38 -13.13
C LEU A 378 -17.95 -13.86 -11.75
N VAL A 379 -19.22 -14.25 -11.62
CA VAL A 379 -19.74 -14.81 -10.36
C VAL A 379 -19.08 -16.16 -10.06
N GLU A 380 -18.93 -17.04 -11.06
CA GLU A 380 -18.23 -18.32 -10.88
C GLU A 380 -16.76 -18.13 -10.49
N PHE A 381 -16.08 -17.19 -11.13
CA PHE A 381 -14.71 -16.80 -10.78
C PHE A 381 -14.61 -16.30 -9.35
N HIS A 382 -15.53 -15.44 -8.91
CA HIS A 382 -15.60 -14.98 -7.53
C HIS A 382 -15.81 -16.15 -6.55
N GLN A 383 -16.73 -17.06 -6.84
CA GLN A 383 -16.97 -18.23 -6.01
C GLN A 383 -15.71 -19.09 -5.86
N ARG A 384 -14.96 -19.30 -6.95
CA ARG A 384 -13.64 -19.97 -6.90
C ARG A 384 -12.66 -19.22 -5.98
N CYS A 385 -12.56 -17.88 -6.10
CA CYS A 385 -11.71 -17.07 -5.23
C CYS A 385 -12.04 -17.25 -3.74
N MET A 386 -13.33 -17.30 -3.40
CA MET A 386 -13.79 -17.39 -2.02
C MET A 386 -13.62 -18.81 -1.46
N ALA A 387 -13.89 -19.84 -2.27
CA ALA A 387 -13.66 -21.23 -1.92
C ALA A 387 -12.18 -21.51 -1.63
N GLU A 388 -11.25 -21.02 -2.47
CA GLU A 388 -9.80 -21.12 -2.23
C GLU A 388 -9.37 -20.50 -0.89
N ARG A 389 -10.16 -19.55 -0.37
CA ARG A 389 -9.90 -18.86 0.91
C ARG A 389 -10.67 -19.45 2.09
N GLY A 390 -11.46 -20.51 1.87
CA GLY A 390 -12.33 -21.11 2.89
C GLY A 390 -13.41 -20.13 3.38
N ARG A 391 -14.00 -19.35 2.47
CA ARG A 391 -15.00 -18.32 2.76
C ARG A 391 -16.23 -18.49 1.88
N ASP A 392 -17.38 -18.00 2.38
CA ASP A 392 -18.62 -17.96 1.61
C ASP A 392 -18.57 -16.86 0.53
N PRO A 393 -19.17 -17.09 -0.64
CA PRO A 393 -19.26 -16.08 -1.70
C PRO A 393 -20.15 -14.89 -1.29
N LEU A 394 -19.80 -13.69 -1.75
CA LEU A 394 -20.58 -12.48 -1.52
C LEU A 394 -21.76 -12.37 -2.49
N VAL A 395 -21.59 -12.94 -3.69
CA VAL A 395 -22.57 -12.95 -4.79
C VAL A 395 -22.70 -14.37 -5.34
N MET A 396 -23.92 -14.79 -5.60
CA MET A 396 -24.25 -16.07 -6.22
C MET A 396 -25.33 -15.89 -7.30
N ILE A 397 -25.51 -16.91 -8.12
CA ILE A 397 -26.62 -17.03 -9.07
C ILE A 397 -27.46 -18.24 -8.69
N GLU A 398 -28.75 -18.03 -8.45
CA GLU A 398 -29.75 -19.09 -8.26
C GLU A 398 -30.75 -19.05 -9.42
N GLY A 399 -30.71 -20.07 -10.27
CA GLY A 399 -31.44 -20.07 -11.54
C GLY A 399 -30.96 -18.94 -12.46
N THR A 400 -31.79 -17.91 -12.64
CA THR A 400 -31.47 -16.69 -13.42
C THR A 400 -31.29 -15.44 -12.56
N ARG A 401 -31.46 -15.56 -11.24
CA ARG A 401 -31.46 -14.43 -10.31
C ARG A 401 -30.15 -14.33 -9.56
N LEU A 402 -29.76 -13.08 -9.30
CA LEU A 402 -28.62 -12.75 -8.47
C LEU A 402 -29.00 -12.79 -6.99
N VAL A 403 -28.20 -13.48 -6.19
CA VAL A 403 -28.33 -13.52 -4.73
C VAL A 403 -27.11 -12.85 -4.11
N THR A 404 -27.33 -11.87 -3.25
CA THR A 404 -26.29 -11.16 -2.51
C THR A 404 -26.45 -11.42 -1.03
N LEU A 405 -25.42 -12.01 -0.41
CA LEU A 405 -25.44 -12.37 1.00
C LEU A 405 -25.02 -11.20 1.90
N VAL A 406 -24.28 -10.25 1.35
CA VAL A 406 -23.83 -9.04 2.05
C VAL A 406 -24.11 -7.82 1.15
N PRO A 407 -24.85 -6.81 1.63
CA PRO A 407 -25.09 -5.57 0.89
C PRO A 407 -23.77 -4.94 0.41
N GLY A 408 -23.79 -4.33 -0.78
CA GLY A 408 -22.64 -3.57 -1.27
C GLY A 408 -22.38 -2.33 -0.42
N ASP A 409 -21.14 -2.16 0.02
CA ASP A 409 -20.67 -1.02 0.81
C ASP A 409 -20.34 0.21 -0.06
N ARG A 410 -20.38 0.05 -1.39
CA ARG A 410 -19.96 1.01 -2.41
C ARG A 410 -21.16 1.52 -3.20
N ASP A 411 -21.10 2.80 -3.56
CA ASP A 411 -22.10 3.42 -4.42
C ASP A 411 -21.96 2.89 -5.86
N PRO A 412 -22.99 2.26 -6.44
CA PRO A 412 -22.97 1.83 -7.83
C PRO A 412 -22.79 3.00 -8.81
N GLN A 413 -23.15 4.22 -8.44
CA GLN A 413 -22.95 5.39 -9.29
C GLN A 413 -21.46 5.65 -9.56
N GLU A 414 -20.61 5.50 -8.54
CA GLU A 414 -19.17 5.61 -8.72
C GLU A 414 -18.64 4.52 -9.66
N ALA A 415 -19.21 3.31 -9.63
CA ALA A 415 -18.83 2.23 -10.55
C ALA A 415 -19.17 2.58 -12.00
N TYR A 416 -20.34 3.18 -12.25
CA TYR A 416 -20.73 3.63 -13.59
C TYR A 416 -19.80 4.73 -14.13
N GLU A 417 -19.46 5.72 -13.29
CA GLU A 417 -18.53 6.79 -13.67
C GLU A 417 -17.12 6.26 -14.03
N ARG A 418 -16.65 5.22 -13.34
CA ARG A 418 -15.36 4.56 -13.64
C ARG A 418 -15.42 3.67 -14.88
N LEU A 419 -16.54 3.02 -15.13
CA LEU A 419 -16.77 2.27 -16.37
C LEU A 419 -16.75 3.19 -17.58
N GLU A 420 -17.29 4.40 -17.48
CA GLU A 420 -17.26 5.42 -18.54
C GLU A 420 -15.86 6.04 -18.69
N SER A 421 -15.37 6.69 -17.64
CA SER A 421 -14.16 7.52 -17.71
C SER A 421 -12.86 6.70 -17.72
N GLY A 422 -12.86 5.49 -17.16
CA GLY A 422 -11.63 4.72 -16.90
C GLY A 422 -10.77 5.32 -15.80
N THR A 423 -11.29 6.32 -15.10
CA THR A 423 -10.64 7.01 -13.99
C THR A 423 -11.45 6.79 -12.71
N PRO A 424 -10.81 6.76 -11.53
CA PRO A 424 -9.37 6.87 -11.32
C PRO A 424 -8.65 5.55 -11.65
N TRP A 425 -7.41 5.69 -12.13
CA TRP A 425 -6.40 4.65 -11.93
C TRP A 425 -6.26 4.41 -10.43
N ILE A 426 -6.66 3.23 -9.94
CA ILE A 426 -6.86 3.00 -8.50
C ILE A 426 -5.52 2.81 -7.79
N ASN A 427 -4.47 2.45 -8.53
CA ASN A 427 -3.20 1.99 -7.95
C ASN A 427 -1.99 2.91 -8.15
N ASP A 428 -2.23 4.20 -8.34
CA ASP A 428 -1.17 5.19 -8.58
C ASP A 428 -0.28 5.42 -7.34
N TYR A 429 -0.75 4.95 -6.19
CA TYR A 429 -0.09 5.07 -4.90
C TYR A 429 1.33 4.49 -4.90
N TYR A 430 1.62 3.45 -5.70
CA TYR A 430 2.98 2.90 -5.76
C TYR A 430 3.94 3.90 -6.38
N PHE A 431 3.50 4.57 -7.45
CA PHE A 431 4.31 5.60 -8.10
C PHE A 431 4.44 6.82 -7.19
N ARG A 432 3.35 7.32 -6.61
CA ARG A 432 3.42 8.42 -5.62
C ARG A 432 4.34 8.11 -4.45
N THR A 433 4.25 6.91 -3.89
CA THR A 433 5.10 6.48 -2.76
C THR A 433 6.56 6.39 -3.19
N THR A 434 6.81 5.81 -4.36
CA THR A 434 8.17 5.69 -4.92
C THR A 434 8.77 7.06 -5.22
N SER A 435 8.03 7.98 -5.85
CA SER A 435 8.44 9.36 -6.08
C SER A 435 8.78 10.09 -4.79
N ARG A 436 7.92 9.95 -3.77
CA ARG A 436 8.12 10.58 -2.47
C ARG A 436 9.38 10.06 -1.77
N LEU A 437 9.61 8.75 -1.78
CA LEU A 437 10.84 8.17 -1.23
C LEU A 437 12.06 8.57 -2.06
N TYR A 438 11.92 8.63 -3.39
CA TYR A 438 12.98 9.08 -4.28
C TYR A 438 13.41 10.51 -3.94
N GLY A 439 12.45 11.42 -3.78
CA GLY A 439 12.72 12.80 -3.34
C GLY A 439 13.41 12.89 -1.98
N GLN A 440 13.11 12.00 -1.03
CA GLN A 440 13.79 11.98 0.28
C GLN A 440 15.24 11.47 0.21
N VAL A 441 15.58 10.66 -0.79
CA VAL A 441 16.89 9.97 -0.90
C VAL A 441 17.82 10.66 -1.91
N PHE A 442 17.26 11.29 -2.93
CA PHE A 442 18.00 11.99 -4.00
C PHE A 442 17.76 13.50 -4.03
N GLY A 443 16.72 14.02 -3.37
CA GLY A 443 16.51 15.45 -3.28
C GLY A 443 17.48 16.10 -2.30
N ASP A 444 17.84 17.34 -2.58
CA ASP A 444 18.49 18.22 -1.60
C ASP A 444 17.49 18.44 -0.48
N GLY A 445 17.74 17.84 0.69
CA GLY A 445 16.79 17.73 1.81
C GLY A 445 15.91 18.96 1.97
N ARG A 446 14.63 18.82 1.64
CA ARG A 446 13.59 19.81 1.91
C ARG A 446 12.83 19.45 3.17
#